data_AF-A0AAX6E6W9-F1
#
_entry.id   AF-A0AAX6E6W9-F1
#
_cell.length_a   1.000
_cell.length_b   1.000
_cell.length_c   1.000
_cell.angle_alpha   90.00
_cell.angle_beta   90.00
_cell.angle_gamma   90.00
#
_symmetry.space_group_name_H-M   'P 1'
#
loop_
_entity.id
_entity.type
_entity.pdbx_description
1 polymer ?
#
loop_
_entity_poly.entity_id
_entity_poly.type
_entity_poly.pdbx_seq_one_letter_code
_entity_poly.pdbx_strand_id
1 'polypeptide(L)'
;MSTKAEIPHFVDFFKESHWSKKKDDWLDHKCMEKHGELKNLRTMCSQPDAIPMSQEEMSVAVLGKKSGYLRGYGVGRKPCNTNTTSRDNGEEVIILREELSSLKELNDTQQQQLEAQNEQLAIQQQQIKAQNQKLEKFQEVLLRCGLLSSDECGEESTEGG
;
A
#
# COMPACT_ATOMS: atom_id res chain seq x y z
N MET A 1 -35.67 10.22 19.02
CA MET A 1 -34.59 9.33 19.48
C MET A 1 -34.60 8.09 18.58
N SER A 2 -33.81 8.08 17.51
CA SER A 2 -33.65 6.88 16.68
C SER A 2 -32.82 5.88 17.45
N THR A 3 -33.42 4.78 17.87
CA THR A 3 -32.66 3.63 18.38
C THR A 3 -31.76 3.15 17.24
N LYS A 4 -30.44 3.26 17.46
CA LYS A 4 -29.45 2.65 16.58
C LYS A 4 -29.80 1.16 16.57
N ALA A 5 -30.33 0.63 15.46
CA ALA A 5 -30.57 -0.80 15.34
C ALA A 5 -29.22 -1.49 15.56
N GLU A 6 -29.08 -2.20 16.68
CA GLU A 6 -27.85 -2.90 17.02
C GLU A 6 -27.63 -3.97 15.96
N ILE A 7 -26.48 -3.90 15.28
CA ILE A 7 -26.16 -4.85 14.22
C ILE A 7 -26.04 -6.24 14.88
N PRO A 8 -26.89 -7.22 14.51
CA PRO A 8 -26.85 -8.54 15.12
C PRO A 8 -25.47 -9.17 14.94
N HIS A 9 -24.99 -9.88 15.95
CA HIS A 9 -23.71 -10.56 15.88
C HIS A 9 -23.74 -11.62 14.77
N PHE A 10 -22.67 -11.70 13.96
CA PHE A 10 -22.58 -12.57 12.79
C PHE A 10 -22.96 -14.04 13.06
N VAL A 11 -22.58 -14.59 14.21
CA VAL A 11 -22.90 -15.97 14.64
C VAL A 11 -24.41 -16.20 14.72
N ASP A 12 -25.14 -15.24 15.29
CA ASP A 12 -26.58 -15.35 15.51
C ASP A 12 -27.31 -15.22 14.17
N PHE A 13 -26.87 -14.29 13.32
CA PHE A 13 -27.35 -14.16 11.95
C PHE A 13 -27.13 -15.43 11.11
N PHE A 14 -25.95 -16.05 11.22
CA PHE A 14 -25.65 -17.27 10.49
C PHE A 14 -26.63 -18.39 10.84
N LYS A 15 -26.98 -18.53 12.12
CA LYS A 15 -28.02 -19.46 12.58
C LYS A 15 -29.37 -19.12 12.00
N GLU A 16 -29.82 -17.88 12.12
CA GLU A 16 -31.14 -17.45 11.61
C GLU A 16 -31.31 -17.70 10.10
N SER A 17 -30.23 -17.50 9.33
CA SER A 17 -30.23 -17.67 7.88
C SER A 17 -30.20 -19.13 7.42
N HIS A 18 -29.62 -20.04 8.23
CA HIS A 18 -29.42 -21.44 7.86
C HIS A 18 -30.23 -22.43 8.71
N TRP A 19 -31.10 -21.93 9.60
CA TRP A 19 -32.07 -22.72 10.34
C TRP A 19 -33.43 -22.75 9.63
N SER A 20 -33.93 -23.94 9.33
CA SER A 20 -35.25 -24.12 8.75
C SER A 20 -36.31 -24.18 9.83
N LYS A 21 -37.09 -23.10 9.99
CA LYS A 21 -38.27 -23.11 10.89
C LYS A 21 -39.32 -24.17 10.50
N LYS A 22 -39.33 -24.60 9.24
CA LYS A 22 -40.29 -25.62 8.76
C LYS A 22 -39.88 -27.04 9.13
N LYS A 23 -38.58 -27.34 9.06
CA LYS A 23 -38.03 -28.67 9.38
C LYS A 23 -37.57 -28.78 10.84
N ASP A 24 -37.52 -27.64 11.54
CA ASP A 24 -36.91 -27.46 12.85
C ASP A 24 -35.48 -28.01 12.92
N ASP A 25 -34.72 -27.79 11.84
CA ASP A 25 -33.36 -28.29 11.68
C ASP A 25 -32.55 -27.39 10.74
N TRP A 26 -31.25 -27.61 10.69
CA TRP A 26 -30.33 -26.96 9.75
C TRP A 26 -30.69 -27.26 8.30
N LEU A 27 -30.46 -26.29 7.41
CA LEU A 27 -30.65 -26.50 5.97
C LEU A 27 -29.71 -27.57 5.40
N ASP A 28 -28.51 -27.69 5.96
CA ASP A 28 -27.46 -28.65 5.60
C ASP A 28 -26.63 -28.97 6.85
N HIS A 29 -26.14 -30.20 6.96
CA HIS A 29 -25.20 -30.63 7.98
C HIS A 29 -23.95 -29.73 8.03
N LYS A 30 -23.43 -29.30 6.87
CA LYS A 30 -22.29 -28.38 6.81
C LYS A 30 -22.56 -27.02 7.47
N CYS A 31 -23.82 -26.59 7.51
CA CYS A 31 -24.20 -25.35 8.19
C CYS A 31 -24.18 -25.53 9.71
N MET A 32 -24.59 -26.70 10.21
CA MET A 32 -24.46 -27.05 11.63
C MET A 32 -23.00 -27.00 12.08
N GLU A 33 -22.10 -27.65 11.33
CA GLU A 33 -20.66 -27.69 11.62
C GLU A 33 -20.05 -26.29 11.67
N LYS A 34 -20.26 -25.49 10.61
CA LYS A 34 -19.74 -24.12 10.51
C LYS A 34 -20.27 -23.21 11.62
N HIS A 35 -21.54 -23.35 11.99
CA HIS A 35 -22.08 -22.60 13.12
C HIS A 35 -21.43 -23.02 14.45
N GLY A 36 -21.11 -24.30 14.63
CA GLY A 36 -20.33 -24.80 15.76
C GLY A 36 -18.95 -24.15 15.84
N GLU A 37 -18.22 -24.12 14.72
CA GLU A 37 -16.91 -23.46 14.62
C GLU A 37 -16.99 -21.96 14.94
N LEU A 38 -17.99 -21.26 14.40
CA LEU A 38 -18.25 -19.85 14.66
C LEU A 38 -18.53 -19.57 16.15
N LYS A 39 -19.30 -20.45 16.82
CA LYS A 39 -19.55 -20.35 18.27
C LYS A 39 -18.27 -20.55 19.07
N ASN A 40 -17.47 -21.56 18.72
CA ASN A 40 -16.21 -21.84 19.40
C ASN A 40 -15.25 -20.66 19.29
N LEU A 41 -15.10 -20.07 18.09
CA LEU A 41 -14.28 -18.88 17.89
C LEU A 41 -14.77 -17.69 18.72
N ARG A 42 -16.09 -17.44 18.76
CA ARG A 42 -16.67 -16.39 19.61
C ARG A 42 -16.32 -16.59 21.08
N THR A 43 -16.41 -17.83 21.58
CA THR A 43 -16.04 -18.15 22.96
C THR A 43 -14.55 -17.95 23.22
N MET A 44 -13.69 -18.41 22.31
CA MET A 44 -12.24 -18.21 22.41
C MET A 44 -11.88 -16.72 22.45
N CYS A 45 -12.45 -15.91 21.54
CA CYS A 45 -12.20 -14.47 21.50
C CYS A 45 -12.77 -13.69 22.69
N SER A 46 -13.64 -14.31 23.50
CA SER A 46 -14.21 -13.69 24.70
C SER A 46 -13.37 -13.96 25.97
N GLN A 47 -12.28 -14.75 25.87
CA GLN A 47 -11.39 -15.01 27.00
C GLN A 47 -10.48 -13.81 27.31
N PRO A 48 -10.09 -13.59 28.58
CA PRO A 48 -9.36 -12.38 29.00
C PRO A 48 -8.02 -12.18 28.29
N ASP A 49 -7.33 -13.28 27.95
CA ASP A 49 -6.02 -13.28 27.32
C ASP A 49 -6.08 -13.55 25.80
N ALA A 50 -7.29 -13.60 25.22
CA ALA A 50 -7.45 -13.86 23.80
C ALA A 50 -7.30 -12.60 22.97
N ILE A 51 -6.79 -12.77 21.75
CA ILE A 51 -6.75 -11.70 20.76
C ILE A 51 -8.19 -11.41 20.33
N PRO A 52 -8.71 -10.19 20.51
CA PRO A 52 -10.04 -9.83 20.05
C PRO A 52 -10.11 -9.95 18.53
N MET A 53 -11.05 -10.75 18.03
CA MET A 53 -11.29 -10.92 16.60
C MET A 53 -12.59 -10.21 16.22
N SER A 54 -12.56 -9.42 15.14
CA SER A 54 -13.76 -8.79 14.60
C SER A 54 -14.74 -9.81 14.02
N GLN A 55 -16.01 -9.42 13.88
CA GLN A 55 -17.03 -10.28 13.26
C GLN A 55 -16.67 -10.67 11.82
N GLU A 56 -16.00 -9.77 11.08
CA GLU A 56 -15.51 -10.03 9.73
C GLU A 56 -14.41 -11.09 9.74
N GLU A 57 -13.41 -10.96 10.60
CA GLU A 57 -12.31 -11.94 10.69
C GLU A 57 -12.81 -13.32 11.10
N MET A 58 -13.74 -13.42 12.06
CA MET A 58 -14.38 -14.69 12.42
C MET A 58 -15.12 -15.31 11.24
N SER A 59 -15.84 -14.50 10.45
CA SER A 59 -16.55 -14.97 9.27
C SER A 59 -15.59 -15.51 8.21
N VAL A 60 -14.46 -14.83 7.99
CA VAL A 60 -13.44 -15.23 7.02
C VAL A 60 -12.72 -16.50 7.46
N ALA A 61 -12.45 -16.65 8.76
CA ALA A 61 -11.81 -17.84 9.32
C ALA A 61 -12.63 -19.12 9.09
N VAL A 62 -13.96 -19.06 9.26
CA VAL A 62 -14.84 -20.25 9.16
C VAL A 62 -15.43 -20.44 7.77
N LEU A 63 -15.87 -19.36 7.12
CA LEU A 63 -16.56 -19.44 5.83
C LEU A 63 -15.59 -19.31 4.65
N GLY A 64 -14.35 -18.93 4.91
CA GLY A 64 -13.35 -18.60 3.90
C GLY A 64 -13.51 -17.17 3.37
N LYS A 65 -12.51 -16.72 2.61
CA LYS A 65 -12.55 -15.44 1.91
C LYS A 65 -13.60 -15.49 0.80
N LYS A 66 -14.79 -14.95 1.06
CA LYS A 66 -15.83 -14.78 0.03
C LYS A 66 -15.61 -13.47 -0.72
N SER A 67 -15.66 -13.49 -2.04
CA SER A 67 -15.56 -12.29 -2.86
C SER A 67 -16.90 -11.53 -2.82
N GLY A 68 -17.10 -10.65 -1.83
CA GLY A 68 -18.27 -9.75 -1.78
C GLY A 68 -18.62 -9.22 -0.38
N TYR A 69 -19.51 -8.23 -0.34
CA TYR A 69 -20.05 -7.64 0.89
C TYR A 69 -21.34 -8.32 1.34
N LEU A 70 -21.44 -8.64 2.62
CA LEU A 70 -22.69 -9.02 3.28
C LEU A 70 -23.40 -7.76 3.80
N ARG A 71 -24.34 -7.26 2.99
CA ARG A 71 -25.16 -6.09 3.33
C ARG A 71 -25.91 -6.31 4.65
N GLY A 72 -25.81 -5.33 5.54
CA GLY A 72 -26.47 -5.34 6.86
C GLY A 72 -25.58 -5.80 8.01
N TYR A 73 -24.40 -6.37 7.73
CA TYR A 73 -23.53 -6.99 8.75
C TYR A 73 -22.10 -6.46 8.75
N GLY A 74 -21.76 -5.55 7.83
CA GLY A 74 -20.42 -4.94 7.78
C GLY A 74 -19.29 -5.90 7.40
N VAL A 75 -19.60 -7.10 6.92
CA VAL A 75 -18.62 -8.15 6.57
C VAL A 75 -18.27 -8.09 5.08
N GLY A 76 -16.98 -8.08 4.76
CA GLY A 76 -16.46 -8.09 3.40
C GLY A 76 -16.30 -6.69 2.79
N ARG A 77 -15.68 -6.62 1.61
CA ARG A 77 -15.46 -5.36 0.88
C ARG A 77 -16.79 -4.75 0.44
N LYS A 78 -17.25 -3.71 1.15
CA LYS A 78 -18.46 -2.94 0.82
C LYS A 78 -18.43 -2.49 -0.65
N PRO A 79 -19.44 -2.82 -1.49
CA PRO A 79 -19.54 -2.26 -2.81
C PRO A 79 -19.65 -0.75 -2.69
N CYS A 80 -18.92 -0.03 -3.52
CA CYS A 80 -19.13 1.40 -3.68
C CYS A 80 -20.54 1.58 -4.25
N ASN A 81 -21.50 1.92 -3.40
CA ASN A 81 -22.84 2.28 -3.85
C ASN A 81 -22.74 3.65 -4.51
N THR A 82 -22.69 3.69 -5.84
CA THR A 82 -22.75 4.94 -6.64
C THR A 82 -24.09 5.66 -6.57
N ASN A 83 -25.08 5.16 -5.80
CA ASN A 83 -26.47 5.60 -5.87
C ASN A 83 -26.98 6.36 -4.63
N THR A 84 -26.12 6.75 -3.70
CA THR A 84 -26.51 7.70 -2.63
C THR A 84 -25.91 9.06 -2.92
N THR A 85 -26.71 9.92 -3.53
CA THR A 85 -26.56 11.37 -3.48
C THR A 85 -26.70 11.84 -2.02
N SER A 86 -25.66 11.67 -1.21
CA SER A 86 -25.52 12.39 0.06
C SER A 86 -24.79 13.68 -0.22
N ARG A 87 -25.41 14.79 0.16
CA ARG A 87 -24.84 16.16 0.15
C ARG A 87 -23.49 16.26 0.89
N ASP A 88 -23.15 15.23 1.64
CA ASP A 88 -21.93 15.02 2.43
C ASP A 88 -20.72 14.56 1.59
N ASN A 89 -20.93 13.93 0.43
CA ASN A 89 -19.84 13.52 -0.47
C ASN A 89 -19.27 14.68 -1.29
N GLY A 90 -19.92 15.84 -1.31
CA GLY A 90 -19.47 16.99 -2.08
C GLY A 90 -18.20 17.61 -1.50
N GLU A 91 -18.17 17.76 -0.17
CA GLU A 91 -17.07 18.42 0.53
C GLU A 91 -15.81 17.54 0.56
N GLU A 92 -15.95 16.24 0.82
CA GLU A 92 -14.83 15.28 0.71
C GLU A 92 -14.26 15.21 -0.72
N VAL A 93 -15.11 15.22 -1.75
CA VAL A 93 -14.65 15.23 -3.15
C VAL A 93 -13.95 16.54 -3.51
N ILE A 94 -14.37 17.68 -2.94
CA ILE A 94 -13.68 18.97 -3.14
C ILE A 94 -12.30 18.93 -2.49
N ILE A 95 -12.21 18.51 -1.22
CA ILE A 95 -10.95 18.40 -0.48
C ILE A 95 -9.98 17.46 -1.21
N LEU A 96 -10.44 16.29 -1.65
CA LEU A 96 -9.62 15.35 -2.40
C LEU A 96 -9.15 15.90 -3.75
N ARG A 97 -9.97 16.72 -4.43
CA ARG A 97 -9.58 17.39 -5.69
C ARG A 97 -8.53 18.48 -5.46
N GLU A 98 -8.64 19.22 -4.37
CA GLU A 98 -7.64 20.22 -3.98
C GLU A 98 -6.32 19.55 -3.62
N GLU A 99 -6.36 18.47 -2.83
CA GLU A 99 -5.17 17.70 -2.47
C GLU A 99 -4.49 17.09 -3.70
N LEU A 100 -5.26 16.49 -4.62
CA LEU A 100 -4.73 15.99 -5.89
C LEU A 100 -4.10 17.09 -6.75
N SER A 101 -4.68 18.30 -6.75
CA SER A 101 -4.13 19.43 -7.49
C SER A 101 -2.80 19.89 -6.88
N SER A 102 -2.75 20.03 -5.55
CA SER A 102 -1.52 20.39 -4.83
C SER A 102 -0.42 19.36 -5.00
N LEU A 103 -0.74 18.06 -4.93
CA LEU A 103 0.21 16.98 -5.19
C LEU A 103 0.75 17.00 -6.62
N LYS A 104 -0.10 17.33 -7.59
CA LYS A 104 0.32 17.46 -8.99
C LYS A 104 1.29 18.63 -9.18
N GLU A 105 0.99 19.80 -8.61
CA GLU A 105 1.88 20.97 -8.66
C GLU A 105 3.24 20.69 -7.99
N LEU A 106 3.23 19.97 -6.86
CA LEU A 106 4.45 19.56 -6.18
C LEU A 106 5.28 18.60 -7.06
N ASN A 107 4.62 17.63 -7.70
CA ASN A 107 5.29 16.69 -8.60
C ASN A 107 5.91 17.41 -9.81
N ASP A 108 5.17 18.33 -10.43
CA ASP A 108 5.66 19.13 -11.55
C ASP A 108 6.87 19.98 -11.13
N THR A 109 6.83 20.58 -9.94
CA THR A 109 7.94 21.37 -9.39
C THR A 109 9.18 20.49 -9.13
N GLN A 110 9.00 19.30 -8.55
CA GLN A 110 10.09 18.36 -8.30
C GLN A 110 10.71 17.86 -9.61
N GLN A 111 9.88 17.59 -10.62
CA GLN A 111 10.33 17.18 -11.94
C GLN A 111 11.18 18.27 -12.61
N GLN A 112 10.73 19.53 -12.56
CA GLN A 112 11.51 20.67 -13.08
C GLN A 112 12.84 20.85 -12.34
N GLN A 113 12.85 20.66 -11.02
CA GLN A 113 14.08 20.75 -10.23
C GLN A 113 15.08 19.64 -10.60
N LEU A 114 14.61 18.41 -10.82
CA LEU A 114 15.45 17.30 -11.27
C LEU A 114 16.03 17.55 -12.67
N GLU A 115 15.22 18.10 -13.59
CA GLU A 115 15.68 18.46 -14.93
C GLU A 115 16.77 19.54 -14.87
N ALA A 116 16.57 20.60 -14.10
CA ALA A 116 17.56 21.65 -13.92
C ALA A 116 18.87 21.12 -13.29
N GLN A 117 18.78 20.20 -12.32
CA GLN A 117 19.96 19.55 -11.74
C GLN A 117 20.70 18.68 -12.76
N ASN A 118 19.98 17.93 -13.59
CA ASN A 118 20.58 17.11 -14.64
C ASN A 118 21.30 17.95 -15.69
N GLU A 119 20.72 19.09 -16.08
CA GLU A 119 21.38 20.03 -16.99
C GLU A 119 22.68 20.60 -16.40
N GLN A 120 22.66 21.02 -15.13
CA GLN A 120 23.86 21.49 -14.45
C GLN A 120 24.94 20.41 -14.37
N LEU A 121 24.55 19.18 -14.05
CA LEU A 121 25.47 18.04 -13.97
C LEU A 121 26.09 17.74 -15.34
N ALA A 122 25.30 17.81 -16.43
CA ALA A 122 25.82 17.64 -17.79
C ALA A 122 26.84 18.73 -18.15
N ILE A 123 26.58 19.99 -17.79
CA ILE A 123 27.52 21.10 -18.00
C ILE A 123 28.81 20.85 -17.21
N GLN A 124 28.73 20.47 -15.95
CA GLN A 124 29.89 20.18 -15.12
C GLN A 124 30.71 19.02 -15.69
N GLN A 125 30.07 17.94 -16.13
CA GLN A 125 30.76 16.82 -16.78
C GLN A 125 31.50 17.25 -18.04
N GLN A 126 30.91 18.12 -18.86
CA GLN A 126 31.56 18.65 -20.05
C GLN A 126 32.77 19.53 -19.70
N GLN A 127 32.67 20.34 -18.64
CA GLN A 127 33.79 21.14 -18.15
C GLN A 127 34.94 20.29 -17.63
N ILE A 128 34.65 19.25 -16.82
CA ILE A 128 35.66 18.29 -16.34
C ILE A 128 36.34 17.61 -17.51
N LYS A 129 35.57 17.12 -18.49
CA LYS A 129 36.12 16.49 -19.69
C LYS A 129 37.04 17.44 -20.46
N ALA A 130 36.65 18.69 -20.62
CA ALA A 130 37.47 19.69 -21.30
C ALA A 130 38.76 20.03 -20.51
N GLN A 131 38.70 20.06 -19.17
CA GLN A 131 39.88 20.25 -18.33
C GLN A 131 40.84 19.05 -18.42
N ASN A 132 40.32 17.82 -18.33
CA ASN A 132 41.13 16.62 -18.48
C ASN A 132 41.82 16.60 -19.85
N GLN A 133 41.12 16.95 -20.94
CA GLN A 133 41.76 17.06 -22.26
C GLN A 133 42.89 18.09 -22.32
N LYS A 134 42.78 19.22 -21.59
CA LYS A 134 43.87 20.21 -21.50
C LYS A 134 45.04 19.67 -20.69
N LEU A 135 44.76 18.96 -19.60
CA LEU A 135 45.77 18.34 -18.75
C LEU A 135 46.55 17.27 -19.53
N GLU A 136 45.86 16.40 -20.27
CA GLU A 136 46.47 15.38 -21.15
C GLU A 136 47.42 16.02 -22.17
N LYS A 137 46.97 17.08 -22.85
CA LYS A 137 47.82 17.81 -23.82
C LYS A 137 49.03 18.45 -23.14
N PHE A 138 48.86 18.97 -21.93
CA PHE A 138 49.96 19.56 -21.17
C PHE A 138 50.97 18.49 -20.74
N GLN A 139 50.51 17.34 -20.26
CA GLN A 139 51.34 16.19 -19.95
C GLN A 139 52.11 15.69 -21.19
N GLU A 140 51.47 15.61 -22.35
CA GLU A 140 52.12 15.25 -23.62
C GLU A 140 53.26 16.22 -23.97
N VAL A 141 53.06 17.52 -23.81
CA VAL A 141 54.09 18.54 -24.04
C VAL A 141 55.25 18.38 -23.06
N LEU A 142 54.97 18.17 -21.77
CA LEU A 142 56.01 17.97 -20.77
C LEU A 142 56.84 16.70 -21.03
N LEU A 143 56.19 15.60 -21.43
CA LEU A 143 56.87 14.37 -21.85
C LEU A 143 57.77 14.63 -23.06
N ARG A 144 57.27 15.33 -24.08
CA ARG A 144 58.06 15.70 -25.27
C ARG A 144 59.26 16.59 -24.95
N CYS A 145 59.14 17.46 -23.95
CA CYS A 145 60.22 18.31 -23.47
C CYS A 145 61.19 17.61 -22.50
N GLY A 146 60.95 16.34 -22.14
CA GLY A 146 61.77 15.59 -21.18
C GLY A 146 61.65 16.07 -19.73
N LEU A 147 60.56 16.76 -19.40
CA LEU A 147 60.30 17.35 -18.07
C LEU A 147 59.45 16.43 -17.17
N LEU A 148 58.93 15.32 -17.70
CA LEU A 148 58.24 14.24 -16.99
C LEU A 148 58.86 12.90 -17.47
N SER A 149 59.16 11.98 -16.55
CA SER A 149 59.56 10.60 -16.87
C SER A 149 58.32 9.71 -16.99
N SER A 150 58.37 8.67 -17.83
CA SER A 150 57.25 7.73 -18.05
C SER A 150 56.98 6.76 -16.89
N ASP A 151 57.77 6.81 -15.82
CA ASP A 151 57.67 5.87 -14.72
C ASP A 151 56.84 6.47 -13.58
N GLU A 152 55.55 6.11 -13.55
CA GLU A 152 54.79 5.76 -12.33
C GLU A 152 53.38 5.27 -12.73
N CYS A 153 53.30 4.10 -13.36
CA CYS A 153 52.09 3.28 -13.31
C CYS A 153 52.09 2.49 -12.00
N GLY A 154 51.60 3.12 -10.93
CA GLY A 154 51.19 2.41 -9.71
C GLY A 154 49.74 1.97 -9.85
N GLU A 155 49.52 0.72 -10.22
CA GLU A 155 48.24 0.05 -9.99
C GLU A 155 47.99 -0.01 -8.48
N GLU A 156 47.08 0.80 -7.94
CA GLU A 156 46.51 0.55 -6.61
C GLU A 156 45.15 -0.11 -6.81
N SER A 157 45.20 -1.44 -6.93
CA SER A 157 44.08 -2.30 -6.59
C SER A 157 43.85 -2.22 -5.08
N THR A 158 42.71 -1.69 -4.64
CA THR A 158 42.13 -2.08 -3.35
C THR A 158 40.62 -2.21 -3.44
N GLU A 159 40.18 -3.46 -3.33
CA GLU A 159 38.87 -3.92 -2.88
C GLU A 159 38.34 -3.18 -1.64
N GLY A 160 37.01 -3.17 -1.53
CA GLY A 160 36.26 -2.99 -0.28
C GLY A 160 34.94 -2.26 -0.55
N GLY A 161 33.76 -2.75 -0.18
CA GLY A 161 33.28 -3.92 0.54
C GLY A 161 31.77 -3.75 0.70
#